data_AF-A0A9Q4QY38-F1
#
_entry.id   AF-A0A9Q4QY38-F1
#
_cell.length_a   1.000
_cell.length_b   1.000
_cell.length_c   1.000
_cell.angle_alpha   90.00
_cell.angle_beta   90.00
_cell.angle_gamma   90.00
#
_symmetry.space_group_name_H-M   'P 1'
#
loop_
_entity.id
_entity.type
_entity.pdbx_description
1 polymer ?
#
loop_
_entity_poly.entity_id
_entity_poly.type
_entity_poly.pdbx_seq_one_letter_code
_entity_poly.pdbx_strand_id
1 'polypeptide(L)'
;MMNKLFMIVVSVCCLLMTACGTENDETPQGFRIVDTDVDLVAGGGTVEVALQAAGELTAVSGADWCRVIEVTNEKITLLARANYEYVSRATQVTVSDGSNEQKIVVTQAG
;
A
#
# COMPACT_ATOMS: atom_id res chain seq x y z
N MET A 1 -46.94 23.98 44.59
CA MET A 1 -46.17 22.76 44.94
C MET A 1 -45.97 21.96 43.67
N MET A 2 -44.84 22.20 43.02
CA MET A 2 -44.50 21.79 41.66
C MET A 2 -43.34 20.82 41.77
N ASN A 3 -43.58 19.51 41.68
CA ASN A 3 -42.46 18.56 41.75
C ASN A 3 -42.72 17.13 41.25
N LYS A 4 -43.46 16.91 40.15
CA LYS A 4 -43.51 15.54 39.55
C LYS A 4 -43.59 15.48 38.02
N LEU A 5 -43.88 16.59 37.33
CA LEU A 5 -44.02 16.57 35.88
C LEU A 5 -42.68 16.77 35.13
N PHE A 6 -41.70 17.41 35.75
CA PHE A 6 -40.42 17.74 35.10
C PHE A 6 -39.47 16.55 34.92
N MET A 7 -39.70 15.44 35.62
CA MET A 7 -38.77 14.30 35.59
C MET A 7 -39.11 13.28 34.48
N ILE A 8 -40.35 13.27 33.97
CA ILE A 8 -40.77 12.30 32.94
C ILE A 8 -40.41 12.79 31.52
N VAL A 9 -40.39 14.12 31.29
CA VAL A 9 -40.07 14.69 29.96
C VAL A 9 -38.59 14.53 29.61
N VAL A 10 -37.70 14.46 30.59
CA VAL A 10 -36.25 14.32 30.36
C VAL A 10 -35.84 12.88 30.03
N SER A 11 -36.62 11.88 30.47
CA SER A 11 -36.29 10.46 30.26
C SER A 11 -36.64 9.93 28.86
N VAL A 12 -37.40 10.70 28.07
CA VAL A 12 -37.79 10.35 26.69
C VAL A 12 -36.98 11.15 25.64
N CYS A 13 -35.93 11.86 26.07
CA CYS A 13 -34.99 12.55 25.16
C CYS A 13 -33.74 11.71 24.83
N CYS A 14 -33.66 10.46 25.32
CA CYS A 14 -32.53 9.56 25.04
C CYS A 14 -32.73 8.68 23.79
N LEU A 15 -33.83 8.86 23.04
CA LEU A 15 -34.16 8.04 21.87
C LEU A 15 -33.91 8.74 20.52
N LEU A 16 -33.26 9.91 20.51
CA LEU A 16 -33.01 10.68 19.28
C LEU A 16 -31.54 11.07 19.14
N MET A 17 -30.64 10.09 19.22
CA MET A 17 -29.32 10.21 18.62
C MET A 17 -29.16 9.07 17.61
N THR A 18 -29.82 9.21 16.47
CA THR A 18 -29.32 8.65 15.21
C THR A 18 -28.02 9.37 14.88
N ALA A 19 -26.91 8.95 15.48
CA ALA A 19 -25.61 9.17 14.89
C ALA A 19 -25.44 8.08 13.84
N CYS A 20 -26.07 8.29 12.68
CA CYS A 20 -25.55 7.73 11.44
C CYS A 20 -24.21 8.44 11.27
N GLY A 21 -23.16 7.87 11.85
CA GLY A 21 -21.82 8.16 11.40
C GLY A 21 -21.81 7.72 9.96
N THR A 22 -22.01 8.65 9.04
CA THR A 22 -21.35 8.55 7.75
C THR A 22 -19.88 8.64 8.08
N GLU A 23 -19.32 7.51 8.49
CA GLU A 23 -17.96 7.15 8.17
C GLU A 23 -17.97 7.19 6.64
N ASN A 24 -17.79 8.40 6.10
CA ASN A 24 -17.32 8.56 4.76
C ASN A 24 -15.89 8.06 4.86
N ASP A 25 -15.78 6.73 4.88
CA ASP A 25 -14.56 5.99 4.69
C ASP A 25 -14.20 6.22 3.23
N GLU A 26 -13.86 7.47 2.91
CA GLU A 26 -12.91 7.78 1.88
C GLU A 26 -11.58 7.23 2.38
N THR A 27 -11.52 5.90 2.43
CA THR A 27 -10.28 5.17 2.22
C THR A 27 -9.57 5.95 1.13
N PRO A 28 -8.39 6.54 1.40
CA PRO A 28 -7.62 7.18 0.35
C PRO A 28 -7.56 6.14 -0.76
N GLN A 29 -7.95 6.52 -1.98
CA GLN A 29 -7.78 5.64 -3.14
C GLN A 29 -6.28 5.40 -3.25
N GLY A 30 -5.83 4.33 -2.59
CA GLY A 30 -4.43 3.97 -2.46
C GLY A 30 -3.88 3.57 -3.80
N PHE A 31 -2.63 3.14 -3.80
CA PHE A 31 -2.05 2.62 -5.02
C PHE A 31 -2.33 1.13 -5.19
N ARG A 32 -2.33 0.67 -6.43
CA ARG A 32 -2.47 -0.73 -6.80
C ARG A 32 -1.33 -1.13 -7.71
N ILE A 33 -0.55 -2.11 -7.29
CA ILE A 33 0.45 -2.76 -8.14
C ILE A 33 -0.25 -3.84 -8.98
N VAL A 34 0.08 -3.92 -10.27
CA VAL A 34 -0.53 -4.88 -11.21
C VAL A 34 -0.01 -6.29 -10.97
N ASP A 35 1.30 -6.42 -10.78
CA ASP A 35 1.97 -7.69 -10.50
C ASP A 35 2.98 -7.52 -9.35
N THR A 36 2.83 -8.35 -8.32
CA THR A 36 3.67 -8.31 -7.12
C THR A 36 4.82 -9.28 -7.18
N ASP A 37 4.91 -10.12 -8.21
CA ASP A 37 5.90 -11.19 -8.30
C ASP A 37 6.70 -11.01 -9.59
N VAL A 38 7.99 -10.68 -9.45
CA VAL A 38 8.88 -10.38 -10.57
C VAL A 38 9.97 -11.42 -10.63
N ASP A 39 9.96 -12.22 -11.70
CA ASP A 39 11.00 -13.20 -11.99
C ASP A 39 12.03 -12.66 -12.98
N LEU A 40 13.31 -12.78 -12.62
CA LEU A 40 14.44 -12.34 -13.43
C LEU A 40 15.37 -13.51 -13.74
N VAL A 41 15.91 -13.51 -14.94
CA VAL A 41 17.00 -14.42 -15.31
C VAL A 41 18.31 -14.03 -14.63
N ALA A 42 19.27 -14.95 -14.58
CA ALA A 42 20.58 -14.75 -13.97
C ALA A 42 21.32 -13.53 -14.54
N GLY A 43 21.13 -13.20 -15.82
CA GLY A 43 21.72 -12.00 -16.44
C GLY A 43 21.27 -10.66 -15.83
N GLY A 44 20.16 -10.65 -15.10
CA GLY A 44 19.57 -9.42 -14.56
C GLY A 44 19.02 -8.51 -15.66
N GLY A 45 19.08 -7.20 -15.42
CA GLY A 45 18.59 -6.18 -16.34
C GLY A 45 17.53 -5.28 -15.72
N THR A 46 16.86 -4.52 -16.58
CA THR A 46 15.80 -3.58 -16.20
C THR A 46 14.44 -4.24 -16.37
N VAL A 47 13.55 -4.04 -15.40
CA VAL A 47 12.15 -4.48 -15.46
C VAL A 47 11.24 -3.35 -14.99
N GLU A 48 10.09 -3.22 -15.65
CA GLU A 48 9.05 -2.27 -15.28
C GLU A 48 7.90 -3.03 -14.61
N VAL A 49 7.49 -2.56 -13.43
CA VAL A 49 6.33 -3.07 -12.70
C VAL A 49 5.23 -2.04 -12.83
N ALA A 50 4.15 -2.39 -13.51
CA ALA A 50 3.01 -1.50 -13.69
C ALA A 50 2.24 -1.32 -12.38
N LEU A 51 1.78 -0.10 -12.13
CA LEU A 51 0.93 0.25 -11.00
C LEU A 51 -0.04 1.38 -11.36
N GLN A 52 -0.97 1.69 -10.46
CA GLN A 52 -1.78 2.91 -10.55
C GLN A 52 -1.79 3.58 -9.18
N ALA A 53 -1.48 4.87 -9.14
CA ALA A 53 -1.52 5.68 -7.93
C ALA A 53 -2.10 7.07 -8.20
N ALA A 54 -2.84 7.61 -7.23
CA ALA A 54 -3.36 8.98 -7.30
C ALA A 54 -2.34 10.03 -6.84
N GLY A 55 -1.37 9.64 -6.02
CA GLY A 55 -0.36 10.51 -5.42
C GLY A 55 1.05 9.97 -5.58
N GLU A 56 2.02 10.73 -5.06
CA GLU A 56 3.43 10.33 -5.10
C GLU A 56 3.67 9.05 -4.30
N LEU A 57 4.60 8.23 -4.79
CA LEU A 57 5.03 7.00 -4.16
C LEU A 57 6.50 7.05 -3.82
N THR A 58 6.85 6.28 -2.80
CA THR A 58 8.23 5.88 -2.50
C THR A 58 8.37 4.39 -2.71
N ALA A 59 9.55 3.95 -3.16
CA ALA A 59 9.86 2.53 -3.25
C ALA A 59 11.30 2.28 -2.79
N VAL A 60 11.47 1.27 -1.94
CA VAL A 60 12.74 0.92 -1.32
C VAL A 60 13.01 -0.57 -1.53
N SER A 61 14.16 -0.88 -2.12
CA SER A 61 14.61 -2.27 -2.25
C SER A 61 15.30 -2.75 -0.99
N GLY A 62 15.00 -3.98 -0.58
CA GLY A 62 15.66 -4.66 0.53
C GLY A 62 17.06 -5.22 0.21
N ALA A 63 17.55 -5.08 -1.02
CA ALA A 63 18.87 -5.58 -1.41
C ALA A 63 19.61 -4.66 -2.37
N ASP A 64 20.95 -4.63 -2.28
CA ASP A 64 21.80 -3.78 -3.12
C ASP A 64 21.90 -4.28 -4.58
N TRP A 65 21.58 -5.54 -4.84
CA TRP A 65 21.59 -6.12 -6.18
C TRP A 65 20.36 -5.79 -7.03
N CYS A 66 19.22 -5.40 -6.42
CA CYS A 66 18.01 -4.94 -7.10
C CYS A 66 17.78 -3.49 -6.69
N ARG A 67 17.84 -2.54 -7.62
CA ARG A 67 17.71 -1.11 -7.32
C ARG A 67 16.42 -0.55 -7.90
N VAL A 68 15.72 0.26 -7.13
CA VAL A 68 14.69 1.14 -7.68
C VAL A 68 15.40 2.29 -8.40
N ILE A 69 15.11 2.48 -9.69
CA ILE A 69 15.73 3.55 -10.50
C ILE A 69 14.71 4.60 -10.98
N GLU A 70 13.42 4.26 -10.99
CA GLU A 70 12.33 5.18 -11.32
C GLU A 70 11.09 4.79 -10.51
N VAL A 71 10.35 5.79 -10.03
CA VAL A 71 9.04 5.64 -9.40
C VAL A 71 8.14 6.71 -10.00
N THR A 72 7.03 6.29 -10.59
CA THR A 72 5.96 7.17 -11.07
C THR A 72 4.62 6.64 -10.56
N ASN A 73 3.55 7.34 -10.91
CA ASN A 73 2.18 6.93 -10.57
C ASN A 73 1.63 5.83 -11.49
N GLU A 74 2.42 5.37 -12.47
CA GLU A 74 2.04 4.35 -13.45
C GLU A 74 2.98 3.15 -13.46
N LYS A 75 4.23 3.33 -13.00
CA LYS A 75 5.23 2.25 -12.96
C LYS A 75 6.31 2.47 -11.92
N ILE A 76 6.96 1.38 -11.55
CA ILE A 76 8.26 1.36 -10.89
C ILE A 76 9.24 0.66 -11.82
N THR A 77 10.42 1.23 -12.01
CA THR A 77 11.48 0.58 -12.77
C THR A 77 12.56 0.08 -11.82
N LEU A 78 12.84 -1.22 -11.91
CA LEU A 78 13.87 -1.90 -11.15
C LEU A 78 15.05 -2.25 -12.06
N LEU A 79 16.26 -2.15 -11.53
CA LEU A 79 17.49 -2.60 -12.16
C LEU A 79 18.15 -3.65 -11.29
N ALA A 80 18.22 -4.89 -11.79
CA ALA A 80 18.93 -5.98 -11.15
C ALA A 80 20.31 -6.17 -11.78
N ARG A 81 21.34 -6.29 -10.94
CA ARG A 81 22.65 -6.80 -11.37
C ARG A 81 22.54 -8.29 -11.71
N ALA A 82 23.45 -8.77 -12.56
CA ALA A 82 23.57 -10.20 -12.80
C ALA A 82 23.82 -10.99 -11.50
N ASN A 83 23.29 -12.19 -11.44
CA ASN A 83 23.64 -13.22 -10.47
C ASN A 83 24.58 -14.21 -11.17
N TYR A 84 25.76 -14.41 -10.60
CA TYR A 84 26.76 -15.35 -11.14
C TYR A 84 26.90 -16.61 -10.25
N GLU A 85 26.11 -16.68 -9.19
CA GLU A 85 26.05 -17.83 -8.27
C GLU A 85 25.08 -18.86 -8.81
N TYR A 86 25.32 -20.15 -8.55
CA TYR A 86 24.39 -21.23 -8.96
C TYR A 86 23.03 -21.22 -8.24
N VAL A 87 22.88 -20.37 -7.22
CA VAL A 87 21.70 -20.36 -6.34
C VAL A 87 20.88 -19.12 -6.63
N SER A 88 19.57 -19.32 -6.80
CA SER A 88 18.61 -18.23 -6.92
C SER A 88 18.58 -17.36 -5.66
N ARG A 89 18.30 -16.08 -5.83
CA ARG A 89 18.15 -15.11 -4.74
C ARG A 89 16.83 -14.37 -4.85
N ALA A 90 16.33 -13.88 -3.72
CA ALA A 90 15.11 -13.09 -3.70
C ALA A 90 15.25 -11.89 -2.76
N THR A 91 14.49 -10.84 -3.05
CA THR A 91 14.34 -9.65 -2.19
C THR A 91 12.91 -9.13 -2.25
N GLN A 92 12.60 -8.16 -1.41
CA GLN A 92 11.35 -7.41 -1.46
C GLN A 92 11.64 -5.95 -1.78
N VAL A 93 10.87 -5.39 -2.70
CA VAL A 93 10.75 -3.93 -2.88
C VAL A 93 9.48 -3.49 -2.17
N THR A 94 9.62 -2.63 -1.18
CA THR A 94 8.48 -2.07 -0.44
C THR A 94 8.09 -0.76 -1.08
N VAL A 95 6.82 -0.62 -1.46
CA VAL A 95 6.23 0.56 -2.08
C VAL A 95 5.27 1.19 -1.09
N SER A 96 5.30 2.52 -0.94
CA SER A 96 4.45 3.23 0.00
C SER A 96 3.99 4.59 -0.53
N ASP A 97 2.75 4.94 -0.24
CA ASP A 97 2.19 6.31 -0.36
C ASP A 97 2.28 7.09 0.96
N GLY A 98 2.98 6.55 1.97
CA GLY A 98 3.11 7.10 3.32
C GLY A 98 2.00 6.67 4.30
N SER A 99 0.88 6.13 3.80
CA SER A 99 -0.22 5.61 4.62
C SER A 99 -0.40 4.09 4.46
N ASN A 100 -0.18 3.59 3.25
CA ASN A 100 -0.29 2.20 2.86
C ASN A 100 1.07 1.68 2.38
N GLU A 101 1.27 0.37 2.52
CA GLU A 101 2.43 -0.32 1.98
C GLU A 101 2.00 -1.57 1.19
N GLN A 102 2.66 -1.81 0.06
CA GLN A 102 2.59 -3.07 -0.69
C GLN A 102 4.00 -3.53 -1.02
N LYS A 103 4.17 -4.82 -1.26
CA LYS A 103 5.47 -5.43 -1.50
C LYS A 103 5.50 -6.12 -2.85
N ILE A 104 6.59 -5.91 -3.57
CA ILE A 104 6.94 -6.65 -4.78
C ILE A 104 8.02 -7.65 -4.38
N VAL A 105 7.77 -8.94 -4.57
CA VAL A 105 8.77 -9.98 -4.45
C VAL A 105 9.54 -10.04 -5.77
N VAL A 106 10.86 -9.92 -5.69
CA VAL A 106 11.75 -10.04 -6.84
C VAL A 106 12.60 -11.27 -6.65
N THR A 107 12.43 -12.26 -7.52
CA THR A 107 13.24 -13.48 -7.55
C THR A 107 14.16 -13.43 -8.76
N GLN A 108 15.42 -13.81 -8.58
CA GLN A 108 16.39 -13.89 -9.66
C GLN A 108 17.05 -15.26 -9.66
N ALA A 109 17.08 -15.91 -10.82
CA ALA A 109 17.80 -17.16 -11.03
C ALA A 109 19.31 -17.00 -10.77
N GLY A 110 19.96 -18.13 -10.48
CA GLY A 110 21.41 -18.29 -10.51
C GLY A 110 21.93 -18.79 -11.85
#